data_AF-A0A354IYI8-F1
#
_entry.id   AF-A0A354IYI8-F1
#
_cell.length_a   1.000
_cell.length_b   1.000
_cell.length_c   1.000
_cell.angle_alpha   90.00
_cell.angle_beta   90.00
_cell.angle_gamma   90.00
#
_symmetry.space_group_name_H-M   'P 1'
#
loop_
_entity.id
_entity.type
_entity.pdbx_description
1 polymer ?
#
loop_
_entity_poly.entity_id
_entity_poly.type
_entity_poly.pdbx_seq_one_letter_code
_entity_poly.pdbx_strand_id
1 'polypeptide(L)'
;MTTTIRHYAAKGFTLIELLIVVIIIAILAAIAIPQFSNTSGDAQESALQANLTTMRSAIELYRVQHRNVLPGVAAPAATAAETAACTEAGGAIVAPAAGAATFTAQMTGSTSANGVLCSVATPNGLFSMGPYLRAIPADGITTPVNDDVVMLAVAGNGVAPDPVAATGGWQYDPRNGNIRVNSNADGRRGVPLFQY
;
A
#
# COMPACT_ATOMS: atom_id res chain seq x y z
N MET A 1 43.30 -45.97 -49.45
CA MET A 1 42.21 -46.43 -48.55
C MET A 1 41.15 -45.33 -48.58
N THR A 2 40.13 -45.48 -49.41
CA THR A 2 39.18 -44.40 -49.75
C THR A 2 37.93 -44.53 -48.90
N THR A 3 37.77 -43.66 -47.91
CA THR A 3 36.63 -43.68 -46.99
C THR A 3 35.39 -43.07 -47.66
N THR A 4 34.36 -43.88 -47.87
CA THR A 4 33.08 -43.45 -48.44
C THR A 4 32.15 -42.90 -47.35
N ILE A 5 31.89 -41.59 -47.37
CA ILE A 5 30.90 -40.94 -46.49
C ILE A 5 29.50 -41.24 -47.01
N ARG A 6 28.72 -42.04 -46.27
CA ARG A 6 27.30 -42.28 -46.55
C ARG A 6 26.48 -41.06 -46.13
N HIS A 7 25.91 -40.35 -47.09
CA HIS A 7 24.92 -39.31 -46.83
C HIS A 7 23.60 -39.95 -46.37
N TYR A 8 23.16 -39.67 -45.14
CA TYR A 8 21.80 -39.97 -44.70
C TYR A 8 20.85 -39.04 -45.45
N ALA A 9 19.96 -39.59 -46.29
CA ALA A 9 18.92 -38.82 -46.94
C ALA A 9 18.02 -38.19 -45.87
N ALA A 10 18.06 -36.86 -45.76
CA ALA A 10 17.17 -36.11 -44.88
C ALA A 10 15.73 -36.36 -45.34
N LYS A 11 14.95 -37.06 -44.51
CA LYS A 11 13.51 -37.23 -44.73
C LYS A 11 12.87 -35.84 -44.63
N GLY A 12 12.27 -35.38 -45.73
CA GLY A 12 11.55 -34.11 -45.79
C GLY A 12 10.30 -34.14 -44.90
N PHE A 13 10.02 -33.03 -44.26
CA PHE A 13 8.82 -32.81 -43.44
C PHE A 13 7.57 -32.92 -44.33
N THR A 14 6.55 -33.67 -43.93
CA THR A 14 5.32 -33.75 -44.71
C THR A 14 4.42 -32.54 -44.45
N LEU A 15 3.67 -32.09 -45.47
CA LEU A 15 2.69 -31.01 -45.31
C LEU A 15 1.63 -31.35 -44.25
N ILE A 16 1.27 -32.64 -44.13
CA ILE A 16 0.29 -33.11 -43.16
C ILE A 16 0.82 -33.05 -41.73
N GLU A 17 2.12 -33.32 -41.50
CA GLU A 17 2.75 -33.13 -40.19
C GLU A 17 2.68 -31.67 -39.74
N LEU A 18 2.94 -30.72 -40.65
CA LEU A 18 2.85 -29.31 -40.32
C LEU A 18 1.40 -28.86 -40.04
N LEU A 19 0.43 -29.40 -40.78
CA LEU A 19 -0.99 -29.09 -40.62
C LEU A 19 -1.52 -29.52 -39.24
N ILE A 20 -1.17 -30.73 -38.79
CA ILE A 20 -1.61 -31.22 -37.47
C ILE A 20 -0.98 -30.37 -36.36
N VAL A 21 0.28 -29.97 -36.49
CA VAL A 21 0.98 -29.15 -35.49
C VAL A 21 0.32 -27.79 -35.32
N VAL A 22 -0.01 -27.08 -36.42
CA VAL A 22 -0.66 -25.76 -36.31
C VAL A 22 -2.08 -25.85 -35.74
N ILE A 23 -2.81 -26.94 -36.02
CA ILE A 23 -4.13 -27.20 -35.44
C ILE A 23 -4.02 -27.42 -33.93
N ILE A 24 -3.05 -28.23 -33.48
CA ILE A 24 -2.83 -28.48 -32.05
C ILE A 24 -2.45 -27.17 -31.33
N ILE A 25 -1.55 -26.36 -31.91
CA ILE A 25 -1.17 -25.06 -31.32
C ILE A 25 -2.37 -24.12 -31.24
N ALA A 26 -3.25 -24.09 -32.26
CA ALA A 26 -4.45 -23.25 -32.25
C ALA A 26 -5.44 -23.65 -31.13
N ILE A 27 -5.63 -24.95 -30.89
CA ILE A 27 -6.50 -25.45 -29.80
C ILE A 27 -5.89 -25.13 -28.44
N LEU A 28 -4.58 -25.36 -28.27
CA LEU A 28 -3.87 -25.07 -27.02
C LEU A 28 -3.92 -23.57 -26.68
N ALA A 29 -3.73 -22.70 -27.68
CA ALA A 29 -3.82 -21.25 -27.51
C ALA A 29 -5.23 -20.80 -27.08
N ALA A 30 -6.28 -21.38 -27.65
CA ALA A 30 -7.66 -21.03 -27.32
C ALA A 30 -8.03 -21.35 -25.84
N ILE A 31 -7.51 -22.45 -25.29
CA ILE A 31 -7.81 -22.90 -23.91
C ILE A 31 -6.92 -22.18 -22.87
N ALA A 32 -5.70 -21.79 -23.24
CA ALA A 32 -4.73 -21.22 -22.31
C ALA A 32 -5.00 -19.75 -21.91
N ILE A 33 -5.63 -18.96 -22.79
CA ILE A 33 -5.83 -17.51 -22.58
C ILE A 33 -6.83 -17.14 -21.46
N PRO A 34 -8.02 -17.78 -21.30
CA PRO A 34 -9.06 -17.25 -20.41
C PRO A 34 -8.74 -17.28 -18.91
N GLN A 35 -7.71 -18.01 -18.47
CA GLN A 35 -7.44 -18.23 -17.04
C GLN A 35 -6.69 -17.07 -16.35
N PHE A 36 -5.93 -16.23 -17.10
CA PHE A 36 -5.02 -15.26 -16.47
C PHE A 36 -5.65 -13.93 -16.05
N SER A 37 -6.82 -13.56 -16.60
CA SER A 37 -7.46 -12.26 -16.29
C SER A 37 -8.10 -12.23 -14.89
N ASN A 38 -8.60 -13.38 -14.41
CA ASN A 38 -9.35 -13.43 -13.15
C ASN A 38 -8.43 -13.47 -11.92
N THR A 39 -7.26 -14.11 -11.97
CA THR A 39 -6.37 -14.20 -10.79
C THR A 39 -5.82 -12.85 -10.34
N SER A 40 -5.63 -11.90 -11.27
CA SER A 40 -4.97 -10.61 -10.97
C SER A 40 -5.78 -9.72 -10.03
N GLY A 41 -7.10 -9.65 -10.16
CA GLY A 41 -7.91 -8.81 -9.27
C GLY A 41 -8.12 -9.40 -7.88
N ASP A 42 -8.20 -10.73 -7.76
CA ASP A 42 -8.28 -11.40 -6.46
C ASP A 42 -6.96 -11.23 -5.68
N ALA A 43 -5.83 -11.23 -6.40
CA ALA A 43 -4.53 -10.91 -5.84
C ALA A 43 -4.44 -9.43 -5.37
N GLN A 44 -5.01 -8.50 -6.12
CA GLN A 44 -5.09 -7.08 -5.73
C GLN A 44 -5.93 -6.88 -4.46
N GLU A 45 -7.11 -7.51 -4.39
CA GLU A 45 -7.97 -7.43 -3.19
C GLU A 45 -7.31 -8.08 -1.96
N SER A 46 -6.59 -9.19 -2.16
CA SER A 46 -5.82 -9.84 -1.08
C SER A 46 -4.66 -8.95 -0.60
N ALA A 47 -3.94 -8.30 -1.52
CA ALA A 47 -2.88 -7.35 -1.20
C ALA A 47 -3.43 -6.12 -0.46
N LEU A 48 -4.58 -5.61 -0.88
CA LEU A 48 -5.29 -4.52 -0.23
C LEU A 48 -5.61 -4.84 1.24
N GLN A 49 -6.20 -6.02 1.50
CA GLN A 49 -6.52 -6.46 2.86
C GLN A 49 -5.26 -6.63 3.73
N ALA A 50 -4.16 -7.13 3.15
CA ALA A 50 -2.87 -7.24 3.83
C ALA A 50 -2.29 -5.86 4.19
N ASN A 51 -2.37 -4.90 3.27
CA ASN A 51 -1.95 -3.52 3.49
C ASN A 51 -2.80 -2.86 4.60
N LEU A 52 -4.12 -3.00 4.56
CA LEU A 52 -5.02 -2.49 5.60
C LEU A 52 -4.69 -3.09 6.98
N THR A 53 -4.45 -4.40 7.06
CA THR A 53 -4.08 -5.07 8.32
C THR A 53 -2.77 -4.52 8.87
N THR A 54 -1.77 -4.31 8.00
CA THR A 54 -0.48 -3.74 8.37
C THR A 54 -0.64 -2.31 8.88
N MET A 55 -1.40 -1.46 8.17
CA MET A 55 -1.64 -0.07 8.56
C MET A 55 -2.43 0.04 9.86
N ARG A 56 -3.50 -0.75 10.04
CA ARG A 56 -4.29 -0.81 11.28
C ARG A 56 -3.42 -1.20 12.47
N SER A 57 -2.57 -2.22 12.30
CA SER A 57 -1.63 -2.64 13.35
C SER A 57 -0.61 -1.54 13.69
N ALA A 58 -0.10 -0.84 12.68
CA ALA A 58 0.82 0.28 12.86
C ALA A 58 0.15 1.47 13.58
N ILE A 59 -1.10 1.79 13.26
CA ILE A 59 -1.89 2.86 13.91
C ILE A 59 -2.11 2.54 15.39
N GLU A 60 -2.47 1.29 15.71
CA GLU A 60 -2.63 0.86 17.10
C GLU A 60 -1.29 0.88 17.87
N LEU A 61 -0.19 0.47 17.22
CA LEU A 61 1.13 0.57 17.83
C LEU A 61 1.52 2.02 18.12
N TYR A 62 1.25 2.94 17.17
CA TYR A 62 1.43 4.38 17.38
C TYR A 62 0.64 4.85 18.61
N ARG A 63 -0.64 4.49 18.68
CA ARG A 63 -1.54 4.89 19.76
C ARG A 63 -1.04 4.44 21.14
N VAL A 64 -0.52 3.21 21.24
CA VAL A 64 0.05 2.68 22.49
C VAL A 64 1.30 3.46 22.91
N GLN A 65 2.16 3.82 21.97
CA GLN A 65 3.40 4.57 22.25
C GLN A 65 3.17 6.06 22.56
N HIS A 66 2.02 6.60 22.13
CA HIS A 66 1.69 8.02 22.22
C HIS A 66 0.56 8.33 23.20
N ARG A 67 0.54 7.66 24.36
CA ARG A 67 -0.43 7.94 25.45
C ARG A 67 -1.89 7.89 24.97
N ASN A 68 -2.22 6.90 24.15
CA ASN A 68 -3.56 6.69 23.60
C ASN A 68 -4.02 7.80 22.62
N VAL A 69 -3.08 8.56 22.04
CA VAL A 69 -3.34 9.54 20.98
C VAL A 69 -3.13 8.89 19.62
N LEU A 70 -4.12 9.04 18.72
CA LEU A 70 -4.08 8.52 17.37
C LEU A 70 -3.24 9.42 16.44
N PRO A 71 -2.62 8.86 15.38
CA PRO A 71 -1.86 9.66 14.42
C PRO A 71 -2.80 10.59 13.63
N GLY A 72 -2.24 11.67 13.06
CA GLY A 72 -2.96 12.64 12.22
C GLY A 72 -3.57 13.82 12.96
N VAL A 73 -3.55 13.80 14.29
CA VAL A 73 -3.93 14.96 15.12
C VAL A 73 -2.72 15.87 15.35
N ALA A 74 -2.97 17.15 15.61
CA ALA A 74 -1.91 18.10 15.91
C ALA A 74 -1.15 17.66 17.17
N ALA A 75 0.16 17.53 17.06
CA ALA A 75 1.03 17.34 18.21
C ALA A 75 1.01 18.60 19.10
N PRO A 76 1.24 18.48 20.42
CA PRO A 76 1.46 19.64 21.27
C PRO A 76 2.72 20.39 20.81
N ALA A 77 2.85 21.65 21.24
CA ALA A 77 4.08 22.40 21.02
C ALA A 77 5.28 21.63 21.59
N ALA A 78 6.36 21.54 20.80
CA ALA A 78 7.58 20.88 21.24
C ALA A 78 8.11 21.52 22.51
N THR A 79 8.49 20.69 23.48
CA THR A 79 9.19 21.16 24.68
C THR A 79 10.60 21.65 24.32
N ALA A 80 11.20 22.43 25.22
CA ALA A 80 12.59 22.86 25.06
C ALA A 80 13.56 21.68 24.94
N ALA A 81 13.31 20.58 25.67
CA ALA A 81 14.11 19.37 25.60
C ALA A 81 13.97 18.65 24.24
N GLU A 82 12.75 18.52 23.72
CA GLU A 82 12.52 17.96 22.38
C GLU A 82 13.17 18.82 21.29
N THR A 83 13.06 20.14 21.40
CA THR A 83 13.66 21.08 20.45
C THR A 83 15.19 20.96 20.46
N ALA A 84 15.80 20.99 21.64
CA ALA A 84 17.24 20.81 21.80
C ALA A 84 17.70 19.45 21.25
N ALA A 85 17.02 18.36 21.61
CA ALA A 85 17.38 17.02 21.14
C ALA A 85 17.31 16.87 19.62
N CYS A 86 16.29 17.45 18.98
CA CYS A 86 16.17 17.41 17.52
C CYS A 86 17.27 18.26 16.86
N THR A 87 17.55 19.45 17.39
CA THR A 87 18.60 20.33 16.86
C THR A 87 20.00 19.76 17.05
N GLU A 88 20.30 19.15 18.21
CA GLU A 88 21.56 18.43 18.48
C GLU A 88 21.77 17.27 17.51
N ALA A 89 20.69 16.59 17.12
CA ALA A 89 20.73 15.55 16.10
C ALA A 89 20.86 16.09 14.65
N GLY A 90 20.93 17.41 14.47
CA GLY A 90 20.99 18.06 13.15
C GLY A 90 19.64 18.12 12.43
N GLY A 91 18.53 17.94 13.16
CA GLY A 91 17.17 17.99 12.64
C GLY A 91 16.43 19.28 12.96
N ALA A 92 15.23 19.39 12.39
CA ALA A 92 14.26 20.43 12.66
C ALA A 92 12.95 19.83 13.18
N ILE A 93 12.35 20.48 14.17
CA ILE A 93 11.02 20.14 14.65
C ILE A 93 10.02 20.42 13.52
N VAL A 94 9.19 19.44 13.23
CA VAL A 94 8.01 19.61 12.39
C VAL A 94 6.82 19.68 13.33
N ALA A 95 6.12 20.82 13.35
CA ALA A 95 4.91 21.03 14.15
C ALA A 95 3.70 20.99 13.22
N PRO A 96 3.17 19.81 12.90
CA PRO A 96 2.21 19.74 11.81
C PRO A 96 0.80 20.00 12.36
N ALA A 97 0.03 20.81 11.64
CA ALA A 97 -1.41 21.00 11.92
C ALA A 97 -2.14 19.66 11.71
N ALA A 98 -3.23 19.39 12.43
CA ALA A 98 -4.00 18.16 12.23
C ALA A 98 -4.35 17.97 10.73
N GLY A 99 -4.15 16.78 10.20
CA GLY A 99 -4.32 16.55 8.76
C GLY A 99 -3.54 15.36 8.20
N ALA A 100 -3.74 15.11 6.91
CA ALA A 100 -3.16 13.96 6.19
C ALA A 100 -1.63 13.98 6.20
N ALA A 101 -1.03 15.15 5.99
CA ALA A 101 0.43 15.30 6.04
C ALA A 101 1.01 14.91 7.41
N THR A 102 0.32 15.26 8.49
CA THR A 102 0.69 14.89 9.86
C THR A 102 0.63 13.40 10.08
N PHE A 103 -0.44 12.76 9.62
CA PHE A 103 -0.57 11.31 9.70
C PHE A 103 0.56 10.62 8.97
N THR A 104 0.81 10.98 7.71
CA THR A 104 1.89 10.39 6.92
C THR A 104 3.22 10.57 7.64
N ALA A 105 3.54 11.79 8.09
CA ALA A 105 4.79 12.07 8.78
C ALA A 105 4.93 11.33 10.13
N GLN A 106 3.87 11.19 10.91
CA GLN A 106 3.87 10.46 12.18
C GLN A 106 4.01 8.94 11.99
N MET A 107 3.49 8.41 10.89
CA MET A 107 3.57 6.98 10.58
C MET A 107 4.92 6.59 9.97
N THR A 108 5.53 7.46 9.16
CA THR A 108 6.78 7.15 8.42
C THR A 108 8.02 7.82 8.97
N GLY A 109 7.88 8.76 9.90
CA GLY A 109 8.98 9.49 10.52
C GLY A 109 9.27 9.05 11.95
N SER A 110 10.19 9.77 12.58
CA SER A 110 10.52 9.60 14.00
C SER A 110 9.81 10.64 14.85
N THR A 111 9.18 10.16 15.91
CA THR A 111 8.32 10.94 16.80
C THR A 111 8.80 10.84 18.24
N SER A 112 8.51 11.88 19.02
CA SER A 112 8.61 11.81 20.47
C SER A 112 7.39 11.11 21.06
N ALA A 113 7.42 10.72 22.34
CA ALA A 113 6.25 10.17 23.02
C ALA A 113 5.01 11.10 23.04
N ASN A 114 5.17 12.38 22.69
CA ASN A 114 4.08 13.35 22.55
C ASN A 114 3.58 13.49 21.10
N GLY A 115 4.19 12.80 20.13
CA GLY A 115 3.83 12.85 18.72
C GLY A 115 4.48 14.00 17.95
N VAL A 116 5.41 14.71 18.59
CA VAL A 116 6.23 15.75 17.95
C VAL A 116 7.20 15.09 16.98
N LEU A 117 7.31 15.63 15.77
CA LEU A 117 8.18 15.11 14.74
C LEU A 117 9.54 15.79 14.75
N CYS A 118 10.58 15.00 14.52
CA CYS A 118 11.90 15.51 14.16
C CYS A 118 12.21 15.09 12.72
N SER A 119 12.85 15.97 11.94
CA SER A 119 13.21 15.67 10.55
C SER A 119 14.29 14.59 10.39
N VAL A 120 14.90 14.16 11.49
CA VAL A 120 15.90 13.09 11.54
C VAL A 120 15.51 12.06 12.60
N ALA A 121 15.87 10.80 12.36
CA ALA A 121 15.65 9.73 13.32
C ALA A 121 16.66 9.80 14.46
N THR A 122 16.19 9.65 15.71
CA THR A 122 17.06 9.54 16.88
C THR A 122 16.75 8.25 17.65
N PRO A 123 17.27 7.09 17.21
CA PRO A 123 16.86 5.78 17.74
C PRO A 123 17.07 5.61 19.26
N ASN A 124 18.04 6.33 19.84
CA ASN A 124 18.35 6.30 21.27
C ASN A 124 18.04 7.64 21.98
N GLY A 125 17.25 8.50 21.34
CA GLY A 125 16.93 9.85 21.82
C GLY A 125 15.45 10.03 22.15
N LEU A 126 15.05 11.30 22.33
CA LEU A 126 13.66 11.65 22.60
C LEU A 126 12.73 11.33 21.41
N PHE A 127 13.24 11.26 20.17
CA PHE A 127 12.50 10.84 18.97
C PHE A 127 12.85 9.41 18.57
N SER A 128 12.61 8.47 19.48
CA SER A 128 12.88 7.04 19.29
C SER A 128 11.64 6.26 18.82
N MET A 129 10.47 6.89 18.79
CA MET A 129 9.23 6.24 18.35
C MET A 129 9.12 6.29 16.83
N GLY A 130 8.67 5.18 16.23
CA GLY A 130 8.63 5.02 14.78
C GLY A 130 10.01 4.84 14.12
N PRO A 131 10.06 4.72 12.78
CA PRO A 131 8.90 4.71 11.89
C PRO A 131 8.06 3.45 12.05
N TYR A 132 6.75 3.59 11.90
CA TYR A 132 5.77 2.49 12.00
C TYR A 132 5.52 1.85 10.63
N LEU A 133 5.65 2.65 9.58
CA LEU A 133 5.56 2.24 8.19
C LEU A 133 6.78 2.77 7.43
N ARG A 134 7.29 1.98 6.49
CA ARG A 134 8.37 2.45 5.60
C ARG A 134 7.90 3.54 4.64
N ALA A 135 6.67 3.39 4.15
CA ALA A 135 5.93 4.33 3.33
C ALA A 135 4.45 3.96 3.45
N ILE A 136 3.54 4.87 3.12
CA ILE A 136 2.13 4.51 2.96
C ILE A 136 2.04 3.61 1.72
N PRO A 137 1.55 2.37 1.86
CA PRO A 137 1.40 1.49 0.71
C PRO A 137 0.33 2.07 -0.22
N ALA A 138 0.51 1.88 -1.53
CA ALA A 138 -0.56 2.21 -2.47
C ALA A 138 -1.72 1.21 -2.34
N ASP A 139 -2.93 1.67 -2.67
CA ASP A 139 -4.14 0.85 -2.60
C ASP A 139 -4.15 -0.33 -3.59
N GLY A 140 -3.42 -0.21 -4.69
CA GLY A 140 -3.17 -1.29 -5.66
C GLY A 140 -4.39 -1.73 -6.46
N ILE A 141 -5.55 -1.08 -6.28
CA ILE A 141 -6.84 -1.47 -6.84
C ILE A 141 -7.52 -0.36 -7.64
N THR A 142 -7.33 0.92 -7.30
CA THR A 142 -7.90 1.99 -8.11
C THR A 142 -7.04 2.29 -9.32
N THR A 143 -7.63 2.92 -10.34
CA THR A 143 -6.92 3.40 -11.52
C THR A 143 -7.16 4.90 -11.69
N PRO A 144 -6.12 5.76 -11.57
CA PRO A 144 -4.74 5.41 -11.21
C PRO A 144 -4.64 4.82 -9.79
N VAL A 145 -3.57 4.06 -9.55
CA VAL A 145 -3.24 3.55 -8.21
C VAL A 145 -2.75 4.72 -7.38
N ASN A 146 -3.27 4.90 -6.17
CA ASN A 146 -2.95 6.03 -5.31
C ASN A 146 -2.52 5.56 -3.92
N ASP A 147 -1.66 6.34 -3.27
CA ASP A 147 -1.24 6.18 -1.87
C ASP A 147 -1.68 7.36 -0.99
N ASP A 148 -2.40 8.32 -1.57
CA ASP A 148 -2.89 9.51 -0.88
C ASP A 148 -3.80 9.14 0.30
N VAL A 149 -3.52 9.77 1.45
CA VAL A 149 -4.38 9.65 2.64
C VAL A 149 -5.29 10.86 2.70
N VAL A 150 -6.59 10.64 2.60
CA VAL A 150 -7.62 11.64 2.84
C VAL A 150 -8.08 11.54 4.29
N MET A 151 -7.85 12.62 5.03
CA MET A 151 -8.40 12.77 6.37
C MET A 151 -9.89 13.02 6.29
N LEU A 152 -10.64 12.22 7.02
CA LEU A 152 -12.04 12.50 7.15
C LEU A 152 -12.23 13.69 8.08
N ALA A 153 -12.77 14.77 7.53
CA ALA A 153 -12.98 16.00 8.26
C ALA A 153 -13.83 15.75 9.51
N VAL A 154 -13.52 16.47 10.58
CA VAL A 154 -14.29 16.53 11.82
C VAL A 154 -15.62 17.25 11.54
N ALA A 155 -16.56 16.59 10.87
CA ALA A 155 -17.90 17.12 10.65
C ALA A 155 -18.95 16.02 10.85
N GLY A 156 -19.58 16.03 12.02
CA GLY A 156 -20.78 15.25 12.31
C GLY A 156 -20.58 13.85 12.94
N ASN A 157 -21.69 13.40 13.52
CA ASN A 157 -22.24 12.11 13.98
C ASN A 157 -21.32 10.92 14.38
N GLY A 158 -20.00 11.05 14.34
CA GLY A 158 -19.05 9.97 14.68
C GLY A 158 -18.95 8.84 13.64
N VAL A 159 -19.75 8.86 12.58
CA VAL A 159 -19.67 7.91 11.46
C VAL A 159 -19.03 8.60 10.27
N ALA A 160 -17.96 7.98 9.77
CA ALA A 160 -17.27 8.36 8.56
C ALA A 160 -18.21 8.31 7.34
N PRO A 161 -18.52 9.41 6.63
CA PRO A 161 -19.32 9.31 5.40
C PRO A 161 -18.62 8.39 4.40
N ASP A 162 -19.39 7.48 3.82
CA ASP A 162 -18.88 6.58 2.78
C ASP A 162 -18.32 7.41 1.61
N PRO A 163 -17.24 6.94 0.98
CA PRO A 163 -16.63 7.64 -0.14
C PRO A 163 -17.66 7.82 -1.25
N VAL A 164 -17.70 9.01 -1.84
CA VAL A 164 -18.74 9.37 -2.84
C VAL A 164 -18.24 9.09 -4.27
N ALA A 165 -16.95 8.83 -4.47
CA ALA A 165 -16.32 8.51 -5.76
C ALA A 165 -15.11 7.57 -5.59
N ALA A 166 -14.70 6.91 -6.67
CA ALA A 166 -13.46 6.15 -6.78
C ALA A 166 -12.23 7.08 -6.86
N THR A 167 -12.02 7.86 -5.80
CA THR A 167 -10.92 8.83 -5.70
C THR A 167 -9.58 8.11 -5.56
N GLY A 168 -9.58 6.92 -4.93
CA GLY A 168 -8.37 6.14 -4.67
C GLY A 168 -7.65 6.58 -3.41
N GLY A 169 -6.70 5.75 -2.99
CA GLY A 169 -5.95 5.92 -1.76
C GLY A 169 -6.75 5.52 -0.52
N TRP A 170 -6.46 6.18 0.59
CA TRP A 170 -6.94 5.80 1.91
C TRP A 170 -7.80 6.89 2.52
N GLN A 171 -8.86 6.48 3.20
CA GLN A 171 -9.66 7.34 4.05
C GLN A 171 -9.36 6.97 5.51
N TYR A 172 -8.97 7.95 6.31
CA TYR A 172 -8.63 7.74 7.71
C TYR A 172 -9.41 8.68 8.63
N ASP A 173 -9.96 8.13 9.72
CA ASP A 173 -10.67 8.88 10.75
C ASP A 173 -9.80 8.97 12.03
N PRO A 174 -9.28 10.17 12.35
CA PRO A 174 -8.38 10.36 13.49
C PRO A 174 -9.07 10.24 14.86
N ARG A 175 -10.40 10.10 14.92
CA ARG A 175 -11.15 9.99 16.19
C ARG A 175 -11.17 8.57 16.74
N ASN A 176 -11.20 7.58 15.84
CA ASN A 176 -11.34 6.17 16.19
C ASN A 176 -10.21 5.29 15.63
N GLY A 177 -9.33 5.85 14.78
CA GLY A 177 -8.20 5.13 14.21
C GLY A 177 -8.58 4.26 13.02
N ASN A 178 -9.82 4.36 12.54
CA ASN A 178 -10.29 3.53 11.45
C ASN A 178 -9.70 4.03 10.13
N ILE A 179 -9.08 3.11 9.39
CA ILE A 179 -8.58 3.33 8.04
C ILE A 179 -9.25 2.35 7.08
N ARG A 180 -9.66 2.87 5.93
CA ARG A 180 -10.34 2.12 4.86
C ARG A 180 -9.97 2.70 3.48
N VAL A 181 -10.34 2.01 2.42
CA VAL A 181 -10.11 2.51 1.04
C VAL A 181 -11.04 3.69 0.76
N ASN A 182 -10.51 4.71 0.09
CA ASN A 182 -11.27 5.87 -0.38
C ASN A 182 -11.88 5.61 -1.77
N SER A 183 -12.74 4.58 -1.86
CA SER A 183 -13.42 4.22 -3.09
C SER A 183 -14.76 3.55 -2.80
N ASN A 184 -15.80 3.93 -3.53
CA ASN A 184 -17.10 3.28 -3.55
C ASN A 184 -17.25 2.22 -4.64
N ALA A 185 -16.18 1.91 -5.37
CA ALA A 185 -16.20 0.79 -6.29
C ALA A 185 -16.44 -0.52 -5.54
N ASP A 186 -17.14 -1.44 -6.20
CA ASP A 186 -17.34 -2.79 -5.68
C ASP A 186 -16.09 -3.63 -5.91
N GLY A 187 -15.72 -4.41 -4.89
CA GLY A 187 -14.71 -5.47 -5.03
C GLY A 187 -15.25 -6.65 -5.86
N ARG A 188 -14.40 -7.66 -6.08
CA ARG A 188 -14.76 -8.82 -6.92
C ARG A 188 -15.95 -9.62 -6.38
N ARG A 189 -16.18 -9.52 -5.07
CA ARG A 189 -17.27 -10.20 -4.35
C ARG A 189 -18.58 -9.40 -4.30
N GLY A 190 -18.67 -8.26 -4.99
CA GLY A 190 -19.85 -7.38 -4.94
C GLY A 190 -20.01 -6.64 -3.61
N VAL A 191 -18.96 -6.61 -2.79
CA VAL A 191 -18.89 -5.84 -1.55
C VAL A 191 -18.09 -4.57 -1.82
N PRO A 192 -18.57 -3.38 -1.43
CA PRO A 192 -17.85 -2.13 -1.65
C PRO A 192 -16.45 -2.11 -1.00
N LEU A 193 -15.47 -1.55 -1.70
CA LEU A 193 -14.06 -1.56 -1.27
C LEU A 193 -13.80 -0.85 0.07
N PHE A 194 -14.64 0.10 0.46
CA PHE A 194 -14.53 0.79 1.74
C PHE A 194 -15.01 -0.05 2.94
N GLN A 195 -15.58 -1.24 2.71
CA GLN A 195 -16.06 -2.14 3.77
C GLN A 195 -15.04 -3.20 4.20
N TYR A 196 -13.90 -3.33 3.49
CA TYR A 196 -12.78 -4.19 3.92
C TYR A 196 -11.97 -3.54 5.06
#